data_AF-A0A7W2BL37-F1
#
_entry.id   AF-A0A7W2BL37-F1
#
_cell.length_a   1.000
_cell.length_b   1.000
_cell.length_c   1.000
_cell.angle_alpha   90.00
_cell.angle_beta   90.00
_cell.angle_gamma   90.00
#
_symmetry.space_group_name_H-M   'P 1'
#
loop_
_entity.id
_entity.type
_entity.pdbx_description
1 polymer ?
#
loop_
_entity_poly.entity_id
_entity_poly.type
_entity_poly.pdbx_seq_one_letter_code
_entity_poly.pdbx_strand_id
1 'polypeptide(L)'
;MSLGPGVIVVGLARLLRAGFSAGLLFAASLLSYPVAGDEKPLLVFAAVSLQDALEPIAADFTRKTGQKTSFSFAGSGTLARQIAAGAPADLFIAADLDWVAWLQIQNLTLPETQRIIARNELVLAAPASGPASLAGQSADLGPDAVVAALKNFLATDKARLAVADPENVPAGRYARMALKALEAEIGPYAAYEKRFAIAANVRLATLLVATGEVPLGIIYRSDAIVEPRIKVVGLFNPESHADIVYPAVSTLQGAKRAHAFLDFLGEEAALMHIEAAGLLRPEKGR
;
A
#
# COMPACT_ATOMS: atom_id res chain seq x y z
N MET A 1 -58.80 2.09 -12.30
CA MET A 1 -60.12 2.40 -11.70
C MET A 1 -60.05 2.05 -10.23
N SER A 2 -60.32 3.07 -9.41
CA SER A 2 -60.60 3.01 -7.99
C SER A 2 -61.65 1.93 -7.67
N LEU A 3 -61.55 1.32 -6.48
CA LEU A 3 -62.60 1.31 -5.45
C LEU A 3 -62.33 0.16 -4.45
N GLY A 4 -62.09 0.51 -3.18
CA GLY A 4 -62.50 -0.33 -2.04
C GLY A 4 -64.04 -0.40 -1.95
N PRO A 5 -64.68 -0.92 -0.88
CA PRO A 5 -64.34 -0.68 0.53
C PRO A 5 -64.60 -1.91 1.43
N GLY A 6 -64.50 -1.72 2.74
CA GLY A 6 -64.62 -2.78 3.75
C GLY A 6 -66.03 -3.07 4.25
N VAL A 7 -66.08 -3.69 5.44
CA VAL A 7 -66.92 -3.37 6.62
C VAL A 7 -67.31 -4.66 7.39
N ILE A 8 -66.78 -4.74 8.63
CA ILE A 8 -67.41 -5.07 9.92
C ILE A 8 -68.54 -6.12 9.96
N VAL A 9 -68.36 -7.19 10.76
CA VAL A 9 -69.42 -7.69 11.67
C VAL A 9 -68.85 -8.14 13.02
N VAL A 10 -69.59 -7.71 14.03
CA VAL A 10 -69.47 -7.78 15.49
C VAL A 10 -69.64 -9.19 16.05
N GLY A 11 -68.94 -9.50 17.14
CA GLY A 11 -69.18 -10.68 17.98
C GLY A 11 -68.88 -10.39 19.45
N LEU A 12 -69.89 -9.84 20.14
CA LEU A 12 -69.89 -9.48 21.56
C LEU A 12 -70.05 -10.74 22.42
N ALA A 13 -69.18 -10.98 23.40
CA ALA A 13 -69.51 -11.80 24.56
C ALA A 13 -68.80 -11.29 25.82
N ARG A 14 -69.59 -11.20 26.88
CA ARG A 14 -69.42 -10.39 28.09
C ARG A 14 -68.60 -11.11 29.17
N LEU A 15 -67.84 -10.28 29.90
CA LEU A 15 -67.67 -10.22 31.37
C LEU A 15 -67.57 -11.53 32.16
N LEU A 16 -66.43 -11.71 32.86
CA LEU A 16 -66.45 -11.92 34.31
C LEU A 16 -65.24 -11.20 34.97
N ARG A 17 -65.56 -10.35 35.95
CA ARG A 17 -64.62 -9.69 36.87
C ARG A 17 -64.17 -10.70 37.94
N ALA A 18 -62.88 -10.73 38.24
CA ALA A 18 -62.39 -11.02 39.58
C ALA A 18 -61.04 -10.31 39.75
N GLY A 19 -60.97 -9.40 40.72
CA GLY A 19 -59.80 -8.59 40.99
C GLY A 19 -58.69 -9.39 41.68
N PHE A 20 -57.46 -9.00 41.41
CA PHE A 20 -56.36 -9.12 42.37
C PHE A 20 -55.37 -7.99 42.09
N SER A 21 -55.38 -6.99 42.97
CA SER A 21 -54.36 -5.96 43.04
C SER A 21 -53.09 -6.62 43.60
N ALA A 22 -52.09 -6.82 42.75
CA ALA A 22 -50.72 -7.10 43.18
C ALA A 22 -49.80 -6.24 42.33
N GLY A 23 -49.25 -5.20 42.95
CA GLY A 23 -48.29 -4.31 42.33
C GLY A 23 -47.04 -5.07 41.93
N LEU A 24 -46.68 -5.00 40.65
CA LEU A 24 -45.33 -5.26 40.20
C LEU A 24 -44.72 -3.92 39.79
N LEU A 25 -43.88 -3.38 40.67
CA LEU A 25 -42.91 -2.34 40.35
C LEU A 25 -41.98 -2.92 39.27
N PHE A 26 -42.22 -2.58 38.01
CA PHE A 26 -41.29 -2.85 36.93
C PHE A 26 -40.13 -1.86 37.06
N ALA A 27 -39.16 -2.19 37.90
CA ALA A 27 -37.88 -1.49 37.94
C ALA A 27 -37.21 -1.70 36.58
N ALA A 28 -37.33 -0.71 35.70
CA ALA A 28 -36.57 -0.65 34.46
C ALA A 28 -35.09 -0.50 34.81
N SER A 29 -34.40 -1.63 34.99
CA SER A 29 -32.94 -1.69 34.99
C SER A 29 -32.49 -1.35 33.57
N LEU A 30 -32.23 -0.07 33.33
CA LEU A 30 -31.43 0.42 32.22
C LEU A 30 -30.03 -0.19 32.39
N LEU A 31 -29.83 -1.39 31.87
CA LEU A 31 -28.50 -1.89 31.55
C LEU A 31 -27.98 -1.00 30.42
N SER A 32 -27.27 0.05 30.81
CA SER A 32 -26.38 0.79 29.92
C SER A 32 -25.31 -0.17 29.46
N TYR A 33 -25.56 -0.88 28.36
CA TYR A 33 -24.48 -1.48 27.59
C TYR A 33 -23.59 -0.33 27.10
N PRO A 34 -22.26 -0.43 27.21
CA PRO A 34 -21.41 0.49 26.50
C PRO A 34 -21.72 0.29 25.02
N VAL A 35 -22.35 1.29 24.40
CA VAL A 35 -22.31 1.43 22.95
C VAL A 35 -20.84 1.63 22.65
N ALA A 36 -20.15 0.54 22.27
CA ALA A 36 -18.92 0.65 21.52
C ALA A 36 -19.30 1.47 20.29
N GLY A 37 -18.98 2.76 20.30
CA GLY A 37 -19.23 3.64 19.17
C GLY A 37 -18.56 2.98 17.97
N ASP A 38 -19.36 2.61 16.98
CA ASP A 38 -18.89 1.97 15.75
C ASP A 38 -18.24 3.07 14.90
N GLU A 39 -17.11 3.57 15.40
CA GLU A 39 -16.40 4.69 14.80
C GLU A 39 -15.82 4.19 13.47
N LYS A 40 -16.18 4.89 12.39
CA LYS A 40 -15.78 4.53 11.02
C LYS A 40 -14.26 4.35 10.98
N PRO A 41 -13.75 3.19 10.50
CA PRO A 41 -12.32 2.95 10.38
C PRO A 41 -11.60 4.08 9.64
N LEU A 42 -10.37 4.36 10.06
CA LEU A 42 -9.46 5.26 9.36
C LEU A 42 -9.13 4.65 7.99
N LEU A 43 -9.51 5.32 6.91
CA LEU A 43 -9.27 4.84 5.54
C LEU A 43 -7.92 5.34 5.05
N VAL A 44 -6.97 4.43 4.87
CA VAL A 44 -5.60 4.74 4.43
C VAL A 44 -5.41 4.26 2.99
N PHE A 45 -5.10 5.18 2.09
CA PHE A 45 -4.68 4.86 0.74
C PHE A 45 -3.15 4.73 0.76
N ALA A 46 -2.63 3.53 0.52
CA ALA A 46 -1.21 3.24 0.66
C ALA A 46 -0.62 2.55 -0.57
N ALA A 47 0.62 2.90 -0.90
CA ALA A 47 1.39 2.17 -1.90
C ALA A 47 1.43 0.67 -1.57
N VAL A 48 1.13 -0.18 -2.55
CA VAL A 48 1.03 -1.64 -2.33
C VAL A 48 2.33 -2.28 -1.82
N SER A 49 3.49 -1.68 -2.08
CA SER A 49 4.77 -2.17 -1.54
C SER A 49 4.88 -2.06 -0.01
N LEU A 50 3.99 -1.31 0.64
CA LEU A 50 3.92 -1.16 2.10
C LEU A 50 2.96 -2.16 2.77
N GLN A 51 2.24 -2.99 2.00
CA GLN A 51 1.14 -3.80 2.53
C GLN A 51 1.58 -4.70 3.70
N ASP A 52 2.66 -5.47 3.52
CA ASP A 52 3.17 -6.40 4.54
C ASP A 52 3.63 -5.69 5.82
N ALA A 53 3.97 -4.40 5.75
CA ALA A 53 4.32 -3.61 6.93
C ALA A 53 3.08 -2.98 7.58
N LEU A 54 2.17 -2.42 6.79
CA LEU A 54 1.06 -1.62 7.30
C LEU A 54 -0.07 -2.46 7.92
N GLU A 55 -0.30 -3.68 7.45
CA GLU A 55 -1.30 -4.58 8.03
C GLU A 55 -1.01 -4.92 9.51
N PRO A 56 0.20 -5.41 9.89
CA PRO A 56 0.50 -5.66 11.29
C PRO A 56 0.62 -4.37 12.12
N ILE A 57 1.09 -3.26 11.54
CA ILE A 57 1.06 -1.94 12.20
C ILE A 57 -0.37 -1.53 12.56
N ALA A 58 -1.33 -1.71 11.65
CA ALA A 58 -2.72 -1.41 11.94
C ALA A 58 -3.28 -2.31 13.04
N ALA A 59 -2.92 -3.59 13.08
CA ALA A 59 -3.34 -4.49 14.14
C ALA A 59 -2.82 -4.04 15.51
N ASP A 60 -1.56 -3.61 15.61
CA ASP A 60 -0.98 -3.07 16.84
C ASP A 60 -1.60 -1.73 17.23
N PHE A 61 -1.84 -0.85 16.25
CA PHE A 61 -2.53 0.42 16.47
C PHE A 61 -3.92 0.20 17.05
N THR A 62 -4.73 -0.66 16.44
CA THR A 62 -6.07 -0.99 16.93
C THR A 62 -6.04 -1.61 18.32
N ARG A 63 -5.05 -2.46 18.62
CA ARG A 63 -4.88 -3.04 19.96
C ARG A 63 -4.57 -1.97 21.00
N LYS A 64 -3.78 -0.96 20.63
CA LYS A 64 -3.34 0.13 21.52
C LYS A 64 -4.43 1.18 21.74
N THR A 65 -5.16 1.55 20.70
CA THR A 65 -6.05 2.73 20.72
C THR A 65 -7.54 2.39 20.64
N GLY A 66 -7.88 1.17 20.22
CA GLY A 66 -9.25 0.77 19.86
C GLY A 66 -9.70 1.28 18.48
N GLN A 67 -8.94 2.17 17.84
CA GLN A 67 -9.28 2.72 16.52
C GLN A 67 -8.91 1.73 15.41
N LYS A 68 -9.88 1.39 14.56
CA LYS A 68 -9.68 0.51 13.41
C LYS A 68 -9.08 1.29 12.23
N THR A 69 -8.24 0.60 11.46
CA THR A 69 -7.70 1.10 10.19
C THR A 69 -8.13 0.17 9.05
N SER A 70 -8.50 0.75 7.91
CA SER A 70 -8.80 0.03 6.67
C SER A 70 -7.89 0.55 5.57
N PHE A 71 -7.42 -0.33 4.69
CA PHE A 71 -6.50 0.04 3.62
C PHE A 71 -7.12 -0.07 2.23
N SER A 72 -6.68 0.80 1.33
CA SER A 72 -6.76 0.61 -0.11
C SER A 72 -5.34 0.62 -0.67
N PHE A 73 -4.90 -0.52 -1.19
CA PHE A 73 -3.55 -0.69 -1.73
C PHE A 73 -3.57 -0.67 -3.26
N ALA A 74 -2.72 0.17 -3.86
CA ALA A 74 -2.47 0.19 -5.30
C ALA A 74 -1.16 0.94 -5.60
N GLY A 75 -0.88 1.20 -6.89
CA GLY A 75 0.17 2.15 -7.27
C GLY A 75 -0.17 3.57 -6.79
N SER A 76 0.82 4.29 -6.27
CA SER A 76 0.62 5.62 -5.66
C SER A 76 -0.07 6.62 -6.58
N GLY A 77 0.20 6.60 -7.88
CA GLY A 77 -0.47 7.47 -8.84
C GLY A 77 -1.95 7.16 -9.06
N THR A 78 -2.32 5.88 -9.02
CA THR A 78 -3.73 5.47 -9.07
C THR A 78 -4.47 5.99 -7.84
N LEU A 79 -3.88 5.82 -6.65
CA LEU A 79 -4.47 6.28 -5.40
C LEU A 79 -4.56 7.80 -5.31
N ALA A 80 -3.51 8.52 -5.71
CA ALA A 80 -3.51 9.97 -5.75
C ALA A 80 -4.61 10.51 -6.68
N ARG A 81 -4.74 9.94 -7.88
CA ARG A 81 -5.84 10.31 -8.80
C ARG A 81 -7.22 10.00 -8.23
N GLN A 82 -7.38 8.89 -7.51
CA GLN A 82 -8.64 8.60 -6.81
C GLN A 82 -8.96 9.65 -5.74
N ILE A 83 -7.96 10.07 -4.94
CA ILE A 83 -8.12 11.16 -3.97
C ILE A 83 -8.52 12.46 -4.68
N ALA A 84 -7.85 12.82 -5.78
CA ALA A 84 -8.22 13.99 -6.58
C ALA A 84 -9.61 13.90 -7.20
N ALA A 85 -10.10 12.68 -7.47
CA ALA A 85 -11.47 12.43 -7.91
C ALA A 85 -12.51 12.39 -6.76
N GLY A 86 -12.10 12.67 -5.51
CA GLY A 86 -12.98 12.75 -4.36
C GLY A 86 -13.11 11.47 -3.52
N ALA A 87 -12.20 10.50 -3.69
CA ALA A 87 -12.16 9.33 -2.82
C ALA A 87 -11.92 9.75 -1.35
N PRO A 88 -12.66 9.17 -0.38
CA PRO A 88 -12.70 9.68 0.99
C PRO A 88 -11.56 9.14 1.86
N ALA A 89 -10.34 9.06 1.32
CA ALA A 89 -9.17 8.62 2.08
C ALA A 89 -8.87 9.62 3.20
N ASP A 90 -8.58 9.15 4.41
CA ASP A 90 -8.13 9.98 5.53
C ASP A 90 -6.62 10.22 5.46
N LEU A 91 -5.87 9.21 5.02
CA LEU A 91 -4.42 9.25 4.89
C LEU A 91 -3.99 8.78 3.51
N PHE A 92 -2.92 9.39 3.01
CA PHE A 92 -2.21 8.94 1.82
C PHE A 92 -0.77 8.61 2.17
N ILE A 93 -0.32 7.41 1.81
CA ILE A 93 1.06 6.97 1.98
C ILE A 93 1.59 6.55 0.60
N ALA A 94 2.44 7.40 0.02
CA ALA A 94 2.99 7.18 -1.31
C ALA A 94 4.35 6.46 -1.26
N ALA A 95 4.81 5.95 -2.40
CA ALA A 95 6.17 5.43 -2.57
C ALA A 95 7.15 6.45 -3.17
N ASP A 96 6.74 7.71 -3.27
CA ASP A 96 7.60 8.86 -3.56
C ASP A 96 6.97 10.19 -3.13
N LEU A 97 7.80 11.23 -3.15
CA LEU A 97 7.39 12.61 -2.84
C LEU A 97 6.52 13.22 -3.95
N ASP A 98 6.73 12.83 -5.21
CA ASP A 98 6.07 13.43 -6.36
C ASP A 98 4.54 13.34 -6.28
N TRP A 99 3.99 12.19 -5.89
CA TRP A 99 2.54 12.04 -5.77
C TRP A 99 1.95 12.80 -4.57
N VAL A 100 2.71 12.99 -3.50
CA VAL A 100 2.30 13.85 -2.38
C VAL A 100 2.32 15.30 -2.81
N ALA A 101 3.41 15.77 -3.45
CA ALA A 101 3.51 17.12 -3.98
C ALA A 101 2.41 17.41 -5.01
N TRP A 102 2.07 16.46 -5.87
CA TRP A 102 0.98 16.58 -6.83
C TRP A 102 -0.38 16.81 -6.17
N LEU A 103 -0.68 16.13 -5.06
CA LEU A 103 -1.90 16.39 -4.27
C LEU A 103 -1.84 17.70 -3.49
N GLN A 104 -0.66 18.09 -3.00
CA GLN A 104 -0.44 19.36 -2.30
C GLN A 104 -0.69 20.57 -3.21
N ILE A 105 -0.22 20.54 -4.46
CA ILE A 105 -0.48 21.59 -5.47
C ILE A 105 -1.99 21.77 -5.69
N GLN A 106 -2.77 20.70 -5.53
CA GLN A 106 -4.24 20.72 -5.65
C GLN A 106 -4.95 21.06 -4.33
N ASN A 107 -4.20 21.34 -3.26
CA ASN A 107 -4.70 21.60 -1.90
C ASN A 107 -5.54 20.44 -1.31
N LEU A 108 -5.19 19.19 -1.63
CA LEU A 108 -5.95 18.00 -1.17
C LEU A 108 -5.36 17.30 0.07
N THR A 109 -4.25 17.83 0.58
CA THR A 109 -3.52 17.29 1.74
C THR A 109 -3.09 18.40 2.67
N LEU A 110 -2.73 18.04 3.90
CA LEU A 110 -2.19 18.94 4.92
C LEU A 110 -0.66 18.81 5.00
N PRO A 111 0.12 19.70 4.37
CA PRO A 111 1.58 19.53 4.23
C PRO A 111 2.33 19.41 5.57
N GLU A 112 1.87 20.09 6.61
CA GLU A 112 2.44 20.06 7.96
C GLU A 112 2.36 18.69 8.64
N THR A 113 1.49 17.82 8.15
CA THR A 113 1.32 16.45 8.63
C THR A 113 2.25 15.45 7.95
N GLN A 114 2.96 15.85 6.89
CA GLN A 114 3.80 14.95 6.11
C GLN A 114 4.96 14.39 6.96
N ARG A 115 5.13 13.07 6.94
CA ARG A 115 6.23 12.35 7.60
C ARG A 115 6.83 11.32 6.64
N ILE A 116 8.15 11.17 6.64
CA ILE A 116 8.77 10.00 6.01
C ILE A 116 8.68 8.84 7.00
N ILE A 117 8.04 7.75 6.61
CA ILE A 117 7.79 6.61 7.51
C ILE A 117 8.68 5.40 7.21
N ALA A 118 9.28 5.35 6.02
CA ALA A 118 10.14 4.27 5.58
C ALA A 118 10.98 4.70 4.37
N ARG A 119 11.98 3.89 4.06
CA ARG A 119 12.82 3.96 2.86
C ARG A 119 12.89 2.59 2.19
N ASN A 120 13.35 2.55 0.95
CA ASN A 120 13.62 1.31 0.23
C ASN A 120 14.89 1.38 -0.60
N GLU A 121 15.19 0.25 -1.23
CA GLU A 121 16.26 0.09 -2.21
C GLU A 121 15.68 -0.54 -3.48
N LEU A 122 16.26 -0.20 -4.62
CA LEU A 122 15.88 -0.76 -5.91
C LEU A 122 16.77 -1.96 -6.23
N VAL A 123 16.16 -3.06 -6.70
CA VAL A 123 16.88 -4.29 -7.01
C VAL A 123 16.54 -4.82 -8.38
N LEU A 124 17.51 -5.48 -9.01
CA LEU A 124 17.26 -6.39 -10.10
C LEU A 124 16.93 -7.76 -9.50
N ALA A 125 15.79 -8.32 -9.89
CA ALA A 125 15.24 -9.55 -9.38
C ALA A 125 15.12 -10.61 -10.49
N ALA A 126 15.30 -11.86 -10.11
CA ALA A 126 15.08 -13.05 -10.95
C ALA A 126 14.16 -14.04 -10.22
N PRO A 127 13.55 -15.00 -10.93
CA PRO A 127 12.91 -16.13 -10.27
C PRO A 127 13.94 -16.91 -9.43
N ALA A 128 13.55 -17.37 -8.24
CA ALA A 128 14.43 -18.11 -7.33
C ALA A 128 14.90 -19.45 -7.92
N SER A 129 14.14 -20.03 -8.84
CA SER A 129 14.48 -21.26 -9.57
C SER A 129 14.39 -21.05 -11.08
N GLY A 130 15.19 -21.80 -11.84
CA GLY A 130 15.21 -21.75 -13.30
C GLY A 130 16.46 -21.09 -13.90
N PRO A 131 16.57 -21.01 -15.24
CA PRO A 131 17.80 -20.61 -15.93
C PRO A 131 18.31 -19.21 -15.57
N ALA A 132 17.40 -18.27 -15.26
CA ALA A 132 17.75 -16.92 -14.83
C ALA A 132 18.29 -16.84 -13.38
N SER A 133 17.99 -17.83 -12.52
CA SER A 133 18.52 -17.92 -11.14
C SER A 133 20.04 -18.12 -11.11
N LEU A 134 20.60 -18.65 -12.21
CA LEU A 134 22.04 -18.88 -12.38
C LEU A 134 22.83 -17.59 -12.57
N ALA A 135 22.17 -16.47 -12.92
CA ALA A 135 22.81 -15.17 -13.11
C ALA A 135 23.27 -14.48 -11.81
N GLY A 136 22.85 -14.97 -10.63
CA GLY A 136 23.14 -14.38 -9.32
C GLY A 136 23.95 -15.28 -8.39
N GLN A 137 24.95 -16.01 -8.89
CA GLN A 137 25.86 -16.82 -8.08
C GLN A 137 27.10 -16.04 -7.57
N SER A 138 27.19 -14.73 -7.83
CA SER A 138 28.24 -13.90 -7.24
C SER A 138 27.96 -13.63 -5.77
N ALA A 139 28.98 -13.73 -4.92
CA ALA A 139 28.95 -13.24 -3.55
C ALA A 139 28.77 -11.70 -3.45
N ASP A 140 28.77 -11.02 -4.59
CA ASP A 140 28.56 -9.59 -4.73
C ASP A 140 27.15 -9.31 -5.28
N LEU A 141 26.34 -8.62 -4.47
CA LEU A 141 25.00 -8.14 -4.81
C LEU A 141 25.01 -6.63 -5.15
N GLY A 142 26.18 -6.05 -5.43
CA GLY A 142 26.32 -4.62 -5.71
C GLY A 142 25.92 -4.21 -7.14
N PRO A 143 26.12 -2.92 -7.47
CA PRO A 143 25.79 -2.35 -8.79
C PRO A 143 26.46 -3.06 -9.97
N ASP A 144 27.68 -3.57 -9.79
CA ASP A 144 28.41 -4.28 -10.84
C ASP A 144 27.70 -5.58 -11.27
N ALA A 145 27.06 -6.28 -10.32
CA ALA A 145 26.26 -7.46 -10.61
C ALA A 145 25.02 -7.11 -11.46
N VAL A 146 24.38 -5.97 -11.18
CA VAL A 146 23.26 -5.45 -11.98
C VAL A 146 23.72 -5.13 -13.39
N VAL A 147 24.83 -4.41 -13.55
CA VAL A 147 25.38 -4.04 -14.87
C VAL A 147 25.73 -5.29 -15.67
N ALA A 148 26.44 -6.25 -15.08
CA ALA A 148 26.82 -7.50 -15.74
C ALA A 148 25.59 -8.31 -16.19
N ALA A 149 24.59 -8.45 -15.32
CA ALA A 149 23.36 -9.15 -15.63
C ALA A 149 22.58 -8.47 -16.77
N LEU A 150 22.40 -7.14 -16.70
CA LEU A 150 21.66 -6.39 -17.73
C LEU A 150 22.38 -6.38 -19.08
N LYS A 151 23.72 -6.21 -19.11
CA LYS A 151 24.52 -6.29 -20.35
C LYS A 151 24.28 -7.62 -21.09
N ASN A 152 24.42 -8.73 -20.38
CA ASN A 152 24.25 -10.07 -20.95
C ASN A 152 22.80 -10.30 -21.36
N PHE A 153 21.85 -9.86 -20.54
CA PHE A 153 20.44 -10.07 -20.76
C PHE A 153 19.91 -9.30 -21.99
N LEU A 154 20.23 -8.00 -22.06
CA LEU A 154 19.74 -7.09 -23.10
C LEU A 154 20.43 -7.28 -24.46
N ALA A 155 21.58 -7.98 -24.51
CA ALA A 155 22.24 -8.39 -25.75
C ALA A 155 21.37 -9.32 -26.62
N THR A 156 20.27 -9.86 -26.09
CA THR A 156 19.33 -10.70 -26.84
C THR A 156 18.05 -9.94 -27.20
N ASP A 157 17.55 -10.12 -28.42
CA ASP A 157 16.27 -9.49 -28.84
C ASP A 157 15.03 -10.08 -28.16
N LYS A 158 15.19 -11.20 -27.46
CA LYS A 158 14.13 -11.87 -26.68
C LYS A 158 14.05 -11.40 -25.23
N ALA A 159 14.96 -10.53 -24.80
CA ALA A 159 14.95 -9.98 -23.45
C ALA A 159 13.59 -9.34 -23.15
N ARG A 160 12.97 -9.74 -22.04
CA ARG A 160 11.76 -9.13 -21.47
C ARG A 160 12.07 -8.75 -20.02
N LEU A 161 11.85 -7.50 -19.65
CA LEU A 161 12.14 -7.00 -18.30
C LEU A 161 10.84 -6.55 -17.64
N ALA A 162 10.51 -7.09 -16.48
CA ALA A 162 9.33 -6.67 -15.73
C ALA A 162 9.62 -5.35 -15.03
N VAL A 163 8.82 -4.34 -15.31
CA VAL A 163 8.96 -3.00 -14.71
C VAL A 163 7.56 -2.49 -14.41
N ALA A 164 7.37 -1.81 -13.29
CA ALA A 164 6.11 -1.09 -13.09
C ALA A 164 6.01 0.10 -14.08
N ASP A 165 4.79 0.56 -14.36
CA ASP A 165 4.56 1.69 -15.28
C ASP A 165 5.41 2.92 -14.89
N PRO A 166 6.38 3.34 -15.73
CA PRO A 166 7.31 4.42 -15.42
C PRO A 166 6.67 5.81 -15.45
N GLU A 167 5.46 5.97 -15.99
CA GLU A 167 4.76 7.25 -15.94
C GLU A 167 3.99 7.40 -14.63
N ASN A 168 3.40 6.32 -14.13
CA ASN A 168 2.40 6.39 -13.07
C ASN A 168 2.81 5.75 -11.74
N VAL A 169 3.78 4.84 -11.75
CA VAL A 169 4.17 4.06 -10.58
C VAL A 169 5.58 4.46 -10.14
N PRO A 170 5.78 4.81 -8.85
CA PRO A 170 7.09 5.20 -8.34
C PRO A 170 8.20 4.20 -8.66
N ALA A 171 7.97 2.89 -8.45
CA ALA A 171 8.93 1.84 -8.79
C ALA A 171 9.37 1.87 -10.27
N GLY A 172 8.43 2.17 -11.18
CA GLY A 172 8.72 2.32 -12.60
C GLY A 172 9.55 3.57 -12.89
N ARG A 173 9.24 4.68 -12.22
CA ARG A 173 10.04 5.91 -12.32
C ARG A 173 11.47 5.68 -11.86
N TYR A 174 11.67 5.08 -10.68
CA TYR A 174 13.00 4.77 -10.17
C TYR A 174 13.75 3.81 -11.10
N ALA A 175 13.08 2.78 -11.63
CA ALA A 175 13.65 1.88 -12.64
C ALA A 175 14.10 2.63 -13.90
N ARG A 176 13.29 3.56 -14.42
CA ARG A 176 13.66 4.39 -15.56
C ARG A 176 14.86 5.28 -15.28
N MET A 177 14.91 5.91 -14.09
CA MET A 177 16.06 6.72 -13.69
C MET A 177 17.33 5.86 -13.63
N ALA A 178 17.24 4.73 -12.93
CA ALA A 178 18.36 3.82 -12.73
C ALA A 178 18.90 3.27 -14.06
N LEU A 179 18.01 2.86 -14.97
CA LEU A 179 18.40 2.35 -16.29
C LEU A 179 18.99 3.45 -17.18
N LYS A 180 18.47 4.69 -17.12
CA LYS A 180 19.04 5.82 -17.86
C LYS A 180 20.44 6.20 -17.36
N ALA A 181 20.69 6.07 -16.06
CA ALA A 181 22.02 6.30 -15.49
C ALA A 181 23.06 5.26 -15.97
N LEU A 182 22.62 4.09 -16.46
CA LEU A 182 23.48 3.01 -16.94
C LEU A 182 23.65 2.99 -18.47
N GLU A 183 23.18 4.00 -19.21
CA GLU A 183 23.21 3.98 -20.69
C GLU A 183 24.61 3.81 -21.27
N ALA A 184 25.64 4.34 -20.58
CA ALA A 184 27.04 4.21 -21.00
C ALA A 184 27.53 2.75 -20.93
N GLU A 185 26.99 1.96 -20.01
CA GLU A 185 27.37 0.58 -19.78
C GLU A 185 26.49 -0.40 -20.55
N ILE A 186 25.18 -0.22 -20.54
CA ILE A 186 24.21 -1.23 -21.03
C ILE A 186 23.53 -0.84 -22.35
N GLY A 187 23.91 0.31 -22.91
CA GLY A 187 23.37 0.86 -24.14
C GLY A 187 22.17 1.78 -23.92
N PRO A 188 21.70 2.48 -24.97
CA PRO A 188 20.66 3.50 -24.85
C PRO A 188 19.34 2.91 -24.35
N TYR A 189 18.69 3.57 -23.38
CA TYR A 189 17.42 3.13 -22.79
C TYR A 189 16.32 2.95 -23.85
N ALA A 190 16.26 3.85 -24.82
CA ALA A 190 15.32 3.80 -25.94
C ALA A 190 15.45 2.54 -26.81
N ALA A 191 16.60 1.85 -26.79
CA ALA A 191 16.83 0.64 -27.56
C ALA A 191 16.09 -0.58 -26.98
N TYR A 192 15.80 -0.58 -25.67
CA TYR A 192 15.21 -1.73 -24.99
C TYR A 192 13.92 -1.43 -24.20
N GLU A 193 13.53 -0.16 -24.01
CA GLU A 193 12.31 0.21 -23.28
C GLU A 193 11.02 -0.46 -23.82
N LYS A 194 10.96 -0.70 -25.14
CA LYS A 194 9.82 -1.40 -25.79
C LYS A 194 9.75 -2.88 -25.45
N ARG A 195 10.78 -3.43 -24.80
CA ARG A 195 10.86 -4.82 -24.37
C ARG A 195 10.33 -5.03 -22.95
N PHE A 196 9.90 -3.97 -22.26
CA PHE A 196 9.39 -4.08 -20.90
C PHE A 196 8.02 -4.76 -20.86
N ALA A 197 7.84 -5.64 -19.87
CA ALA A 197 6.55 -6.09 -19.42
C ALA A 197 6.05 -5.10 -18.36
N ILE A 198 5.25 -4.13 -18.81
CA ILE A 198 4.78 -3.02 -17.97
C ILE A 198 3.64 -3.49 -17.06
N ALA A 199 3.83 -3.34 -15.76
CA ALA A 199 2.85 -3.71 -14.75
C ALA A 199 2.18 -2.48 -14.10
N ALA A 200 0.92 -2.62 -13.70
CA ALA A 200 0.15 -1.52 -13.11
C ALA A 200 0.63 -1.11 -11.69
N ASN A 201 1.44 -1.94 -11.03
CA ASN A 201 2.14 -1.65 -9.78
C ASN A 201 3.34 -2.59 -9.61
N VAL A 202 4.18 -2.32 -8.61
CA VAL A 202 5.42 -3.09 -8.39
C VAL A 202 5.19 -4.54 -7.95
N ARG A 203 4.08 -4.84 -7.25
CA ARG A 203 3.74 -6.22 -6.86
C ARG A 203 3.31 -7.07 -8.04
N LEU A 204 2.64 -6.47 -9.02
CA LEU A 204 2.36 -7.14 -10.29
C LEU A 204 3.65 -7.38 -11.10
N ALA A 205 4.58 -6.41 -11.13
CA ALA A 205 5.90 -6.64 -11.73
C ALA A 205 6.66 -7.77 -11.03
N THR A 206 6.61 -7.80 -9.70
CA THR A 206 7.19 -8.88 -8.87
C THR A 206 6.58 -10.22 -9.23
N LEU A 207 5.26 -10.30 -9.41
CA LEU A 207 4.56 -11.53 -9.76
C LEU A 207 4.96 -12.07 -11.14
N LEU A 208 5.16 -11.19 -12.14
CA LEU A 208 5.65 -11.59 -13.47
C LEU A 208 7.01 -12.31 -13.38
N VAL A 209 7.89 -11.84 -12.49
CA VAL A 209 9.19 -12.48 -12.25
C VAL A 209 9.02 -13.75 -11.42
N ALA A 210 8.25 -13.70 -10.34
CA ALA A 210 8.06 -14.82 -9.41
C ALA A 210 7.44 -16.06 -10.07
N THR A 211 6.61 -15.84 -11.09
CA THR A 211 5.97 -16.91 -11.89
C THR A 211 6.81 -17.36 -13.09
N GLY A 212 7.94 -16.71 -13.35
CA GLY A 212 8.81 -17.01 -14.48
C GLY A 212 8.27 -16.57 -15.84
N GLU A 213 7.18 -15.80 -15.88
CA GLU A 213 6.65 -15.19 -17.11
C GLU A 213 7.69 -14.24 -17.73
N VAL A 214 8.45 -13.56 -16.87
CA VAL A 214 9.54 -12.67 -17.26
C VAL A 214 10.81 -13.03 -16.49
N PRO A 215 11.97 -13.19 -17.15
CA PRO A 215 13.17 -13.73 -16.52
C PRO A 215 13.87 -12.76 -15.55
N LEU A 216 13.66 -11.45 -15.71
CA LEU A 216 14.19 -10.43 -14.82
C LEU A 216 13.14 -9.34 -14.59
N GLY A 217 13.22 -8.66 -13.45
CA GLY A 217 12.46 -7.44 -13.21
C GLY A 217 13.16 -6.48 -12.28
N ILE A 218 12.76 -5.21 -12.34
CA ILE A 218 13.22 -4.16 -11.44
C ILE A 218 12.10 -3.87 -10.44
N ILE A 219 12.37 -4.19 -9.17
CA ILE A 219 11.41 -4.11 -8.07
C ILE A 219 12.08 -3.50 -6.84
N TYR A 220 11.35 -3.35 -5.74
CA TYR A 220 11.96 -2.96 -4.47
C TYR A 220 12.54 -4.16 -3.73
N ARG A 221 13.57 -3.90 -2.91
CA ARG A 221 14.17 -4.91 -2.04
C ARG A 221 13.16 -5.51 -1.08
N SER A 222 12.26 -4.71 -0.53
CA SER A 222 11.17 -5.20 0.34
C SER A 222 10.28 -6.21 -0.37
N ASP A 223 9.93 -5.97 -1.64
CA ASP A 223 9.10 -6.88 -2.43
C ASP A 223 9.81 -8.21 -2.69
N ALA A 224 11.13 -8.19 -2.88
CA ALA A 224 11.95 -9.40 -3.01
C ALA A 224 12.06 -10.20 -1.70
N ILE A 225 12.02 -9.54 -0.54
CA ILE A 225 12.10 -10.19 0.79
C ILE A 225 10.82 -10.95 1.11
N VAL A 226 9.67 -10.37 0.79
CA VAL A 226 8.35 -10.95 1.14
C VAL A 226 7.84 -11.97 0.11
N GLU A 227 8.45 -12.03 -1.08
CA GLU A 227 8.12 -13.02 -2.11
C GLU A 227 9.21 -14.12 -2.19
N PRO A 228 8.99 -15.31 -1.60
CA PRO A 228 10.01 -16.37 -1.53
C PRO A 228 10.39 -16.97 -2.88
N ARG A 229 9.61 -16.73 -3.93
CA ARG A 229 9.92 -17.17 -5.30
C ARG A 229 10.84 -16.21 -6.04
N ILE A 230 11.29 -15.14 -5.40
CA ILE A 230 12.23 -14.16 -5.97
C ILE A 230 13.61 -14.35 -5.37
N LYS A 231 14.63 -14.10 -6.20
CA LYS A 231 16.01 -13.92 -5.78
C LYS A 231 16.51 -12.56 -6.27
N VAL A 232 17.23 -11.85 -5.40
CA VAL A 232 17.94 -10.62 -5.78
C VAL A 232 19.18 -10.97 -6.59
N VAL A 233 19.29 -10.39 -7.77
CA VAL A 233 20.48 -10.47 -8.64
C VAL A 233 21.51 -9.42 -8.19
N GLY A 234 21.05 -8.22 -7.87
CA GLY A 234 21.88 -7.15 -7.31
C GLY A 234 21.05 -5.91 -6.99
N LEU A 235 21.65 -5.01 -6.22
CA LEU A 235 21.13 -3.70 -5.87
C LEU A 235 21.61 -2.69 -6.92
N PHE A 236 20.71 -1.79 -7.33
CA PHE A 236 21.10 -0.66 -8.15
C PHE A 236 21.96 0.32 -7.34
N ASN A 237 22.82 1.09 -8.03
CA ASN A 237 23.56 2.18 -7.38
C ASN A 237 22.54 3.19 -6.81
N PRO A 238 22.58 3.53 -5.51
CA PRO A 238 21.66 4.50 -4.92
C PRO A 238 21.72 5.88 -5.60
N GLU A 239 22.85 6.25 -6.23
CA GLU A 239 22.98 7.51 -6.98
C GLU A 239 22.34 7.47 -8.37
N SER A 240 21.90 6.30 -8.84
CA SER A 240 21.27 6.13 -10.16
C SER A 240 19.82 6.59 -10.22
N HIS A 241 19.21 6.86 -9.06
CA HIS A 241 17.83 7.29 -8.93
C HIS A 241 17.67 8.22 -7.71
N ALA A 242 16.52 8.88 -7.58
CA ALA A 242 16.23 9.64 -6.35
C ALA A 242 16.06 8.70 -5.14
N ASP A 243 16.21 9.24 -3.93
CA ASP A 243 15.96 8.48 -2.70
C ASP A 243 14.55 7.88 -2.68
N ILE A 244 14.47 6.57 -2.43
CA ILE A 244 13.19 5.87 -2.33
C ILE A 244 12.68 6.04 -0.91
N VAL A 245 11.74 6.97 -0.74
CA VAL A 245 11.10 7.30 0.54
C VAL A 245 9.60 7.07 0.47
N TYR A 246 9.00 6.75 1.62
CA TYR A 246 7.55 6.62 1.76
C TYR A 246 6.98 7.76 2.60
N PRO A 247 6.53 8.86 1.98
CA PRO A 247 5.85 9.92 2.70
C PRO A 247 4.40 9.52 3.04
N ALA A 248 4.03 9.67 4.30
CA ALA A 248 2.66 9.62 4.79
C ALA A 248 2.16 11.04 5.04
N VAL A 249 0.94 11.37 4.61
CA VAL A 249 0.32 12.69 4.78
C VAL A 249 -1.18 12.57 5.01
N SER A 250 -1.73 13.44 5.87
CA SER A 250 -3.18 13.59 6.01
C SER A 250 -3.78 14.22 4.77
N THR A 251 -4.88 13.65 4.29
CA THR A 251 -5.78 14.37 3.37
C THR A 251 -6.59 15.40 4.15
N LEU A 252 -7.37 16.23 3.45
CA LEU A 252 -8.32 17.12 4.13
C LEU A 252 -9.38 16.37 4.95
N GLN A 253 -9.77 15.16 4.50
CA GLN A 253 -10.79 14.32 5.13
C GLN A 253 -10.27 13.73 6.45
N GLY A 254 -8.98 13.43 6.51
CA GLY A 254 -8.32 12.88 7.69
C GLY A 254 -7.92 13.90 8.76
N ALA A 255 -8.11 15.21 8.53
CA ALA A 255 -7.54 16.29 9.34
C ALA A 255 -7.70 16.12 10.87
N LYS A 256 -8.83 15.57 11.32
CA LYS A 256 -9.14 15.38 12.74
C LYS A 256 -8.79 13.99 13.30
N ARG A 257 -8.51 13.01 12.44
CA ARG A 257 -8.45 11.58 12.82
C ARG A 257 -7.13 10.90 12.45
N ALA A 258 -6.38 11.48 11.51
CA ALA A 258 -5.16 10.90 10.96
C ALA A 258 -3.94 11.02 11.88
N HIS A 259 -3.92 12.02 12.77
CA HIS A 259 -2.74 12.36 13.56
C HIS A 259 -2.25 11.21 14.45
N ALA A 260 -3.16 10.52 15.14
CA ALA A 260 -2.80 9.41 16.02
C ALA A 260 -2.13 8.25 15.27
N PHE A 261 -2.60 7.94 14.06
CA PHE A 261 -1.96 6.89 13.24
C PHE A 261 -0.64 7.37 12.64
N LEU A 262 -0.54 8.64 12.22
CA LEU A 262 0.73 9.22 11.75
C LEU A 262 1.81 9.19 12.82
N ASP A 263 1.47 9.52 14.07
CA ASP A 263 2.40 9.47 15.19
C ASP A 263 2.79 8.01 15.49
N PHE A 264 1.81 7.10 15.46
CA PHE A 264 2.04 5.68 15.68
C PHE A 264 3.01 5.06 14.67
N LEU A 265 3.00 5.52 13.41
CA LEU A 265 3.95 5.06 12.37
C LEU A 265 5.41 5.36 12.72
N GLY A 266 5.67 6.33 13.62
CA GLY A 266 7.00 6.66 14.13
C GLY A 266 7.40 5.92 15.41
N GLU A 267 6.49 5.17 16.03
CA GLU A 267 6.78 4.42 17.25
C GLU A 267 7.59 3.15 16.98
N GLU A 268 8.38 2.70 17.96
CA GLU A 268 9.24 1.52 17.82
C GLU A 268 8.46 0.26 17.41
N ALA A 269 7.23 0.09 17.93
CA ALA A 269 6.36 -1.01 17.56
C ALA A 269 6.04 -1.02 16.04
N ALA A 270 5.84 0.15 15.43
CA ALA A 270 5.61 0.26 14.01
C ALA A 270 6.91 0.07 13.21
N LEU A 271 8.02 0.65 13.68
CA LEU A 271 9.34 0.55 13.02
C LEU A 271 9.83 -0.90 12.94
N MET A 272 9.52 -1.74 13.93
CA MET A 272 9.83 -3.17 13.88
C MET A 272 9.13 -3.88 12.70
N HIS A 273 7.87 -3.53 12.39
CA HIS A 273 7.15 -4.10 11.24
C HIS A 273 7.67 -3.55 9.91
N ILE A 274 8.11 -2.28 9.86
CA ILE A 274 8.80 -1.71 8.70
C ILE A 274 10.04 -2.56 8.38
N GLU A 275 10.90 -2.83 9.37
CA GLU A 275 12.10 -3.64 9.17
C GLU A 275 11.79 -5.10 8.83
N ALA A 276 10.81 -5.70 9.50
CA ALA A 276 10.40 -7.08 9.24
C ALA A 276 9.89 -7.28 7.81
N ALA A 277 9.25 -6.26 7.23
CA ALA A 277 8.83 -6.25 5.83
C ALA A 277 9.98 -5.93 4.84
N GLY A 278 11.22 -5.79 5.32
CA GLY A 278 12.39 -5.53 4.49
C GLY A 278 12.55 -4.07 4.03
N LEU A 279 11.75 -3.15 4.60
CA LEU A 279 11.91 -1.71 4.41
C LEU A 279 12.99 -1.18 5.35
N LEU A 280 13.59 -0.05 4.98
CA LEU A 280 14.53 0.67 5.82
C LEU A 280 13.77 1.67 6.71
N ARG A 281 14.22 1.84 7.97
CA ARG A 281 13.68 2.87 8.86
C ARG A 281 13.82 4.26 8.24
N PRO A 282 12.92 5.21 8.54
CA PRO A 282 13.13 6.59 8.15
C PRO A 282 14.38 7.13 8.83
N GLU A 283 15.06 8.09 8.20
CA GLU A 283 16.19 8.74 8.86
C GLU A 283 15.70 9.44 10.13
N LYS A 284 16.44 9.29 11.23
CA LYS A 284 16.23 10.13 12.42
C LYS A 284 16.50 11.57 12.00
N GLY A 285 15.48 12.42 12.08
CA GLY A 285 15.58 13.81 11.64
C GLY A 285 16.82 14.51 12.18
N ARG A 286 17.49 15.24 11.28
CA ARG A 286 18.32 16.40 11.65
C ARG A 286 17.42 17.56 12.04
#